data_AF-T0LB37-F1
#
_entry.id   AF-T0LB37-F1
#
_cell.length_a   1.000
_cell.length_b   1.000
_cell.length_c   1.000
_cell.angle_alpha   90.00
_cell.angle_beta   90.00
_cell.angle_gamma   90.00
#
_symmetry.space_group_name_H-M   'P 1'
#
loop_
_entity.id
_entity.type
_entity.pdbx_description
1 polymer ?
#
loop_
_entity_poly.entity_id
_entity_poly.type
_entity_poly.pdbx_seq_one_letter_code
_entity_poly.pdbx_strand_id
1 'polypeptide(L)'
;MTKKTVEEIYQKKTQLEHILLRPDTYIGSVERESQFMYVWDELNKKIIYKLISFVPGLYKIFDEILVNAADNKIRDPTMTSIKVEINSENNTISVLNDGKGVPIRIHSEEKVYVPELIFGQLLTSSNYDDKEKKLQEEETVTVPNYVIFFLLNLLLKLLIVK
;
A
#
# COMPACT_ATOMS: atom_id res chain seq x y z
N MET A 1 35.87 -18.91 16.09
CA MET A 1 34.45 -18.72 15.72
C MET A 1 33.70 -19.97 16.10
N THR A 2 32.71 -19.86 16.97
CA THR A 2 31.84 -20.99 17.37
C THR A 2 31.01 -21.42 16.17
N LYS A 3 30.97 -22.74 15.93
CA LYS A 3 30.22 -23.34 14.81
C LYS A 3 28.73 -23.23 15.15
N LYS A 4 27.95 -22.59 14.28
CA LYS A 4 26.49 -22.46 14.45
C LYS A 4 25.84 -23.84 14.47
N THR A 5 24.79 -23.97 15.28
CA THR A 5 23.90 -25.13 15.32
C THR A 5 23.06 -25.22 14.04
N VAL A 6 22.47 -26.38 13.78
CA VAL A 6 21.61 -26.61 12.60
C VAL A 6 20.39 -25.68 12.67
N GLU A 7 19.83 -25.47 13.85
CA GLU A 7 18.67 -24.62 14.12
C GLU A 7 18.99 -23.13 13.93
N GLU A 8 20.23 -22.70 14.21
CA GLU A 8 20.69 -21.34 13.91
C GLU A 8 20.90 -21.10 12.41
N ILE A 9 21.19 -22.15 11.65
CA ILE A 9 21.41 -22.08 10.19
C ILE A 9 20.08 -22.17 9.44
N TYR A 10 19.19 -23.09 9.83
CA TYR A 10 17.92 -23.35 9.15
C TYR A 10 16.75 -22.88 9.99
N GLN A 11 16.28 -21.67 9.69
CA GLN A 11 15.17 -21.05 10.41
C GLN A 11 13.94 -20.98 9.52
N LYS A 12 12.79 -21.40 10.07
CA LYS A 12 11.48 -21.10 9.49
C LYS A 12 11.05 -19.71 9.97
N LYS A 13 10.59 -18.87 9.04
CA LYS A 13 10.03 -17.55 9.33
C LYS A 13 8.55 -17.55 8.95
N THR A 14 7.76 -16.81 9.71
CA THR A 14 6.41 -16.42 9.31
C THR A 14 6.47 -15.43 8.14
N GLN A 15 5.34 -15.24 7.45
CA GLN A 15 5.30 -14.33 6.31
C GLN A 15 5.62 -12.88 6.71
N LEU A 16 5.07 -12.42 7.84
CA LEU A 16 5.36 -11.09 8.37
C LEU A 16 6.85 -10.93 8.68
N GLU A 17 7.45 -11.88 9.39
CA GLU A 17 8.89 -11.84 9.66
C GLU A 17 9.73 -11.82 8.38
N HIS A 18 9.34 -12.58 7.35
CA HIS A 18 10.07 -12.60 6.08
C HIS A 18 9.98 -11.25 5.36
N ILE A 19 8.80 -10.62 5.31
CA ILE A 19 8.62 -9.27 4.75
C ILE A 19 9.53 -8.27 5.47
N LEU A 20 9.60 -8.35 6.80
CA LEU A 20 10.46 -7.46 7.60
C LEU A 20 11.95 -7.71 7.40
N LEU A 21 12.34 -8.96 7.21
CA LEU A 21 13.75 -9.35 7.00
C LEU A 21 14.22 -9.08 5.57
N ARG A 22 13.32 -9.15 4.60
CA ARG A 22 13.60 -9.06 3.16
C ARG A 22 12.59 -8.16 2.45
N PRO A 23 12.48 -6.88 2.81
CA PRO A 23 11.50 -5.96 2.20
C PRO A 23 11.73 -5.80 0.69
N ASP A 24 12.97 -5.93 0.23
CA ASP A 24 13.35 -5.75 -1.17
C ASP A 24 12.59 -6.66 -2.14
N THR A 25 12.17 -7.84 -1.71
CA THR A 25 11.40 -8.78 -2.55
C THR A 25 9.92 -8.40 -2.67
N TYR A 26 9.42 -7.49 -1.83
CA TYR A 26 8.02 -7.09 -1.77
C TYR A 26 7.81 -5.67 -2.30
N ILE A 27 8.63 -4.73 -1.85
CA ILE A 27 8.47 -3.29 -2.15
C ILE A 27 9.64 -2.73 -2.97
N GLY A 28 10.69 -3.52 -3.21
CA GLY A 28 11.95 -3.03 -3.76
C GLY A 28 12.87 -2.46 -2.69
N SER A 29 14.04 -1.97 -3.13
CA SER A 29 15.14 -1.55 -2.25
C SER A 29 14.70 -0.54 -1.19
N VAL A 30 15.07 -0.80 0.06
CA VAL A 30 14.93 0.15 1.17
C VAL A 30 16.11 1.12 1.31
N GLU A 31 17.13 0.95 0.49
CA GLU A 31 18.29 1.84 0.44
C GLU A 31 18.08 2.98 -0.56
N ARG A 32 18.83 4.07 -0.38
CA ARG A 32 18.78 5.21 -1.31
C ARG A 32 19.57 4.90 -2.57
N GLU A 33 18.92 5.05 -3.72
CA GLU A 33 19.50 4.79 -5.03
C GLU A 33 19.33 6.00 -5.95
N SER A 34 20.22 6.11 -6.93
CA SER A 34 20.18 7.18 -7.94
C SER A 34 19.78 6.61 -9.28
N GLN A 35 18.66 7.08 -9.83
CA GLN A 35 18.13 6.63 -11.12
C GLN A 35 17.61 7.81 -11.93
N PHE A 36 17.73 7.73 -13.26
CA PHE A 36 17.07 8.69 -14.14
C PHE A 36 15.57 8.43 -14.19
N MET A 37 14.77 9.45 -13.85
CA MET A 37 13.31 9.37 -13.79
C MET A 37 12.68 10.59 -14.45
N TYR A 38 11.45 10.43 -14.92
CA TYR A 38 10.60 11.54 -15.35
C TYR A 38 9.97 12.21 -14.12
N VAL A 39 10.18 13.51 -13.98
CA VAL A 39 9.64 14.31 -12.88
C VAL A 39 8.95 15.55 -13.40
N TRP A 40 7.90 16.00 -12.71
CA TRP A 40 7.25 17.26 -13.00
C TRP A 40 8.09 18.43 -12.46
N ASP A 41 8.48 19.34 -13.35
CA ASP A 41 9.16 20.59 -13.02
C ASP A 41 8.14 21.70 -12.84
N GLU A 42 7.88 22.07 -11.58
CA GLU A 42 6.90 23.09 -11.21
C GLU A 42 7.21 24.48 -11.78
N LEU A 43 8.48 24.82 -11.96
CA LEU A 43 8.88 26.15 -12.46
C LEU A 43 8.60 26.28 -13.95
N ASN A 44 8.95 25.25 -14.72
CA ASN A 44 8.81 25.26 -16.18
C ASN A 44 7.51 24.59 -16.67
N LYS A 45 6.68 24.07 -15.75
CA LYS A 45 5.41 23.38 -16.03
C LYS A 45 5.54 22.29 -17.09
N LYS A 46 6.57 21.45 -16.96
CA LYS A 46 6.86 20.36 -17.90
C LYS A 46 7.43 19.14 -17.20
N ILE A 47 7.28 17.97 -17.84
CA ILE A 47 7.97 16.76 -17.42
C ILE A 47 9.41 16.80 -17.93
N ILE A 48 10.38 16.55 -17.06
CA ILE A 48 11.81 16.48 -17.39
C ILE A 48 12.38 15.10 -16.99
N TYR A 49 13.34 14.61 -17.76
CA TYR A 49 14.08 13.39 -17.46
C TYR A 49 15.39 13.75 -16.78
N LYS A 50 15.58 13.38 -15.51
CA LYS A 50 16.78 13.72 -14.75
C LYS A 50 17.17 12.63 -13.75
N LEU A 51 18.44 12.61 -13.39
CA LEU A 51 18.94 11.79 -12.30
C LEU A 51 18.38 12.30 -10.97
N ILE A 52 17.65 11.45 -10.26
CA ILE A 52 17.14 11.72 -8.91
C ILE A 52 17.67 10.66 -7.95
N SER A 53 17.69 11.01 -6.66
CA SER A 53 18.04 10.07 -5.59
C SER A 53 16.84 9.88 -4.67
N PHE A 54 16.39 8.65 -4.50
CA PHE A 54 15.19 8.30 -3.73
C PHE A 54 15.28 6.88 -3.16
N VAL A 55 14.32 6.49 -2.33
CA VAL A 55 14.20 5.12 -1.79
C VAL A 55 13.09 4.40 -2.55
N PRO A 56 13.40 3.38 -3.39
CA PRO A 56 12.41 2.66 -4.19
C PRO A 56 11.26 2.07 -3.38
N GLY A 57 11.55 1.48 -2.21
CA GLY A 57 10.53 0.91 -1.31
C GLY A 57 9.49 1.92 -0.85
N LEU A 58 9.92 3.14 -0.52
CA LEU A 58 9.02 4.22 -0.12
C LEU A 58 8.15 4.68 -1.30
N TYR A 59 8.73 4.77 -2.49
CA TYR A 59 7.97 5.09 -3.70
C TYR A 59 6.93 4.01 -4.01
N LYS A 60 7.29 2.73 -3.89
CA LYS A 60 6.40 1.61 -4.21
C LYS A 60 5.22 1.52 -3.25
N ILE A 61 5.42 1.71 -1.95
CA ILE A 61 4.28 1.67 -1.01
C ILE A 61 3.28 2.81 -1.26
N PHE A 62 3.74 3.97 -1.72
CA PHE A 62 2.85 5.06 -2.15
C PHE A 62 2.10 4.70 -3.45
N ASP A 63 2.81 4.15 -4.43
CA ASP A 63 2.25 3.69 -5.71
C ASP A 63 1.13 2.66 -5.52
N GLU A 64 1.31 1.65 -4.66
CA GLU A 64 0.28 0.64 -4.35
C GLU A 64 -1.03 1.27 -3.85
N ILE A 65 -0.94 2.29 -3.00
CA ILE A 65 -2.12 3.01 -2.51
C ILE A 65 -2.80 3.80 -3.63
N LEU A 66 -2.00 4.47 -4.47
CA LEU A 66 -2.53 5.27 -5.57
C LEU A 66 -3.21 4.39 -6.63
N VAL A 67 -2.63 3.24 -6.96
CA VAL A 67 -3.23 2.24 -7.86
C VAL A 67 -4.52 1.70 -7.27
N ASN A 68 -4.57 1.36 -5.98
CA ASN A 68 -5.81 0.94 -5.33
C ASN A 68 -6.93 2.00 -5.41
N ALA A 69 -6.59 3.29 -5.26
CA ALA A 69 -7.53 4.38 -5.43
C ALA A 69 -8.00 4.51 -6.89
N ALA A 70 -7.10 4.32 -7.86
CA ALA A 70 -7.43 4.33 -9.29
C ALA A 70 -8.32 3.14 -9.69
N ASP A 71 -8.04 1.94 -9.20
CA ASP A 71 -8.83 0.73 -9.44
C ASP A 71 -10.27 0.86 -8.95
N ASN A 72 -10.51 1.73 -7.96
CA ASN A 72 -11.87 2.04 -7.52
C ASN A 72 -12.73 2.62 -8.66
N LYS A 73 -12.14 3.32 -9.65
CA LYS A 73 -12.88 3.81 -10.82
C LYS A 73 -13.45 2.69 -11.70
N ILE A 74 -12.75 1.57 -11.77
CA ILE A 74 -13.20 0.38 -12.52
C ILE A 74 -14.36 -0.28 -11.76
N ARG A 75 -14.26 -0.35 -10.43
CA ARG A 75 -15.31 -0.89 -9.55
C ARG A 75 -16.55 0.01 -9.48
N ASP A 76 -16.33 1.32 -9.47
CA ASP A 76 -17.35 2.34 -9.39
C ASP A 76 -17.11 3.43 -10.45
N PRO A 77 -17.77 3.30 -11.61
CA PRO A 77 -17.70 4.30 -12.67
C PRO A 77 -18.16 5.71 -12.25
N THR A 78 -18.85 5.86 -11.10
CA THR A 78 -19.29 7.18 -10.60
C THR A 78 -18.20 7.96 -9.87
N MET A 79 -17.08 7.32 -9.50
CA MET A 79 -15.92 7.99 -8.90
C MET A 79 -15.40 9.10 -9.83
N THR A 80 -15.17 10.31 -9.32
CA THR A 80 -14.72 11.46 -10.12
C THR A 80 -13.39 12.03 -9.70
N SER A 81 -12.93 11.74 -8.48
CA SER A 81 -11.77 12.41 -7.91
C SER A 81 -10.87 11.49 -7.11
N ILE A 82 -9.57 11.73 -7.25
CA ILE A 82 -8.53 11.27 -6.34
C ILE A 82 -7.82 12.52 -5.83
N LYS A 83 -7.68 12.62 -4.51
CA LYS A 83 -6.99 13.70 -3.82
C LYS A 83 -5.79 13.11 -3.09
N VAL A 84 -4.61 13.63 -3.37
CA VAL A 84 -3.36 13.25 -2.70
C VAL A 84 -2.85 14.46 -1.93
N GLU A 85 -2.58 14.27 -0.65
CA GLU A 85 -1.95 15.27 0.22
C GLU A 85 -0.66 14.70 0.79
N ILE A 86 0.45 15.40 0.58
CA ILE A 86 1.77 15.04 1.10
C ILE A 86 2.20 16.15 2.05
N ASN A 87 2.32 15.82 3.33
CA ASN A 87 2.85 16.72 4.35
C ASN A 87 4.20 16.16 4.82
N SER A 88 5.27 16.74 4.28
CA SER A 88 6.65 16.35 4.60
C SER A 88 7.09 16.75 6.01
N GLU A 89 6.47 17.77 6.60
CA GLU A 89 6.80 18.20 7.97
C GLU A 89 6.34 17.15 9.00
N ASN A 90 5.16 16.57 8.76
CA ASN A 90 4.58 15.54 9.63
C ASN A 90 4.85 14.11 9.17
N ASN A 91 5.56 13.92 8.05
CA ASN A 91 5.76 12.62 7.40
C ASN A 91 4.45 11.87 7.12
N THR A 92 3.39 12.58 6.73
CA THR A 92 2.09 11.99 6.43
C THR A 92 1.76 12.10 4.95
N ILE A 93 1.29 11.00 4.37
CA ILE A 93 0.73 10.95 3.02
C ILE A 93 -0.71 10.46 3.13
N SER A 94 -1.64 11.21 2.55
CA SER A 94 -3.07 10.88 2.49
C SER A 94 -3.49 10.73 1.04
N VAL A 95 -4.14 9.62 0.71
CA VAL A 95 -4.77 9.38 -0.59
C VAL A 95 -6.26 9.15 -0.34
N LEU A 96 -7.10 9.97 -0.96
CA LEU A 96 -8.54 9.89 -0.85
C LEU A 96 -9.14 9.77 -2.25
N ASN A 97 -10.10 8.87 -2.42
CA ASN A 97 -10.96 8.85 -3.59
C ASN A 97 -12.43 8.95 -3.15
N ASP A 98 -13.24 9.53 -4.01
CA ASP A 98 -14.70 9.49 -3.88
C ASP A 98 -15.28 8.18 -4.44
N GLY A 99 -16.61 8.12 -4.59
CA GLY A 99 -17.32 6.92 -5.00
C GLY A 99 -17.56 5.92 -3.86
N LYS A 100 -17.87 4.68 -4.22
CA LYS A 100 -18.16 3.58 -3.28
C LYS A 100 -16.92 3.24 -2.45
N GLY A 101 -17.03 3.46 -1.15
CA GLY A 101 -16.02 3.06 -0.17
C GLY A 101 -16.09 1.56 0.19
N VAL A 102 -15.37 1.20 1.24
CA VAL A 102 -15.33 -0.18 1.76
C VAL A 102 -16.56 -0.46 2.64
N PRO A 103 -17.24 -1.60 2.48
CA PRO A 103 -18.38 -1.98 3.31
C PRO A 103 -18.03 -2.08 4.80
N ILE A 104 -18.79 -1.40 5.67
CA ILE A 104 -18.61 -1.50 7.13
C ILE A 104 -19.53 -2.61 7.67
N ARG A 105 -19.09 -3.87 7.52
CA ARG A 105 -19.81 -5.05 8.02
C ARG A 105 -18.81 -6.07 8.59
N ILE A 106 -19.29 -6.96 9.44
CA ILE A 106 -18.49 -8.10 9.95
C ILE A 106 -18.51 -9.20 8.88
N HIS A 107 -17.33 -9.68 8.50
CA HIS A 107 -17.17 -10.81 7.59
C HIS A 107 -17.70 -12.10 8.25
N SER A 108 -18.58 -12.82 7.57
CA SER A 108 -19.31 -13.97 8.15
C SER A 108 -18.39 -15.12 8.53
N GLU A 109 -17.29 -15.34 7.80
CA GLU A 109 -16.33 -16.42 8.06
C GLU A 109 -15.25 -15.98 9.05
N GLU A 110 -14.47 -14.96 8.70
CA GLU A 110 -13.37 -14.40 9.51
C GLU A 110 -13.79 -13.69 10.81
N LYS A 111 -15.09 -13.41 11.02
CA LYS A 111 -15.65 -12.77 12.24
C LYS A 111 -15.04 -11.41 12.64
N VAL A 112 -14.36 -10.73 11.71
CA VAL A 112 -13.81 -9.36 11.88
C VAL A 112 -14.47 -8.38 10.91
N TYR A 113 -14.28 -7.08 11.11
CA TYR A 113 -14.78 -6.08 10.16
C TYR A 113 -14.06 -6.18 8.80
N VAL A 114 -14.79 -6.00 7.70
CA VAL A 114 -14.21 -6.05 6.34
C VAL A 114 -13.02 -5.08 6.16
N PRO A 115 -13.07 -3.81 6.61
CA PRO A 115 -11.90 -2.92 6.57
C PRO A 115 -10.70 -3.47 7.35
N GLU A 116 -10.92 -4.06 8.53
CA GLU A 116 -9.84 -4.67 9.32
C GLU A 116 -9.23 -5.87 8.59
N LEU A 117 -10.07 -6.70 7.98
CA LEU A 117 -9.64 -7.86 7.21
C LEU A 117 -8.73 -7.44 6.05
N ILE A 118 -9.22 -6.58 5.16
CA ILE A 118 -8.54 -6.28 3.89
C ILE A 118 -7.32 -5.36 4.04
N PHE A 119 -7.24 -4.57 5.13
CA PHE A 119 -6.11 -3.66 5.37
C PHE A 119 -5.17 -4.14 6.49
N GLY A 120 -5.62 -5.03 7.36
CA GLY A 120 -4.87 -5.50 8.53
C GLY A 120 -4.28 -6.91 8.38
N GLN A 121 -4.79 -7.71 7.45
CA GLN A 121 -4.32 -9.09 7.24
C GLN A 121 -3.65 -9.25 5.87
N LEU A 122 -2.55 -10.00 5.84
CA LEU A 122 -1.89 -10.35 4.59
C LEU A 122 -2.71 -11.39 3.82
N LEU A 123 -2.56 -11.43 2.50
CA LEU A 123 -3.21 -12.41 1.61
C LEU A 123 -4.75 -12.30 1.57
N THR A 124 -5.28 -11.09 1.73
CA THR A 124 -6.70 -10.78 1.52
C THR A 124 -6.86 -9.93 0.27
N SER A 125 -7.76 -10.31 -0.64
CA SER A 125 -8.00 -9.60 -1.89
C SER A 125 -9.44 -9.84 -2.36
N SER A 126 -10.00 -8.83 -3.04
CA SER A 126 -11.28 -8.97 -3.75
C SER A 126 -11.12 -9.51 -5.17
N ASN A 127 -9.88 -9.81 -5.60
CA ASN A 127 -9.54 -10.25 -6.95
C ASN A 127 -9.15 -11.75 -7.02
N TYR A 128 -9.60 -12.61 -6.07
CA TYR A 128 -9.25 -14.04 -6.10
C TYR A 128 -10.10 -14.90 -7.05
N ASP A 129 -11.23 -14.38 -7.53
CA ASP A 129 -12.05 -15.08 -8.53
C ASP A 129 -11.78 -14.54 -9.93
N ASP A 130 -10.94 -15.27 -10.69
CA ASP A 130 -10.60 -14.96 -12.08
C ASP A 130 -11.81 -15.09 -13.04
N LYS A 131 -12.96 -15.59 -12.58
CA LYS A 131 -14.15 -15.86 -13.41
C LYS A 131 -15.25 -14.81 -13.31
N GLU A 132 -15.24 -13.91 -12.33
CA GLU A 132 -16.30 -12.94 -12.14
C GLU A 132 -16.05 -11.59 -12.81
N LYS A 133 -16.93 -11.22 -13.77
CA LYS A 133 -17.21 -9.81 -14.06
C LYS A 133 -18.08 -9.28 -12.92
N LYS A 134 -17.46 -8.45 -12.07
CA LYS A 134 -18.01 -7.78 -10.88
C LYS A 134 -19.49 -7.41 -11.04
N LEU A 135 -20.37 -8.14 -10.36
CA LEU A 135 -21.79 -7.81 -10.19
C LEU A 135 -22.05 -7.19 -8.81
N GLN A 136 -23.02 -6.27 -8.82
CA GLN A 136 -23.72 -5.50 -7.77
C GLN A 136 -23.98 -6.28 -6.45
N GLU A 137 -24.22 -5.74 -5.25
CA GLU A 137 -24.94 -4.56 -4.71
C GLU A 137 -24.61 -4.49 -3.18
N GLU A 138 -24.64 -3.37 -2.47
CA GLU A 138 -25.77 -2.83 -1.69
C GLU A 138 -25.31 -1.49 -1.05
N GLU A 139 -26.23 -0.55 -0.82
CA GLU A 139 -25.95 0.69 -0.08
C GLU A 139 -25.46 0.39 1.35
N THR A 140 -24.15 0.48 1.55
CA THR A 140 -23.52 0.47 2.87
C THR A 140 -23.10 1.88 3.25
N VAL A 141 -23.13 2.19 4.54
CA VAL A 141 -22.38 3.32 5.10
C VAL A 141 -20.92 3.13 4.68
N THR A 142 -20.47 3.94 3.74
CA THR A 142 -19.10 3.96 3.25
C THR A 142 -18.34 5.02 4.03
N VAL A 143 -17.23 4.64 4.64
CA VAL A 143 -16.24 5.67 5.02
C VAL A 143 -15.58 6.15 3.73
N PRO A 144 -15.34 7.47 3.56
CA PRO A 144 -14.32 7.91 2.60
C PRO A 144 -13.04 7.17 2.95
N ASN A 145 -12.16 6.90 1.97
CA ASN A 145 -10.92 6.12 2.17
C ASN A 145 -9.87 6.83 3.07
N TYR A 146 -10.26 7.31 4.25
CA TYR A 146 -9.42 7.73 5.36
C TYR A 146 -8.66 6.56 6.04
N VAL A 147 -8.87 5.33 5.57
CA VAL A 147 -8.39 4.09 6.19
C VAL A 147 -6.86 3.89 6.04
N ILE A 148 -6.20 4.68 5.20
CA ILE A 148 -4.75 4.55 4.91
C ILE A 148 -3.86 5.12 6.04
N PHE A 149 -4.44 5.63 7.13
CA PHE A 149 -3.64 6.02 8.30
C PHE A 149 -2.94 4.83 8.99
N PHE A 150 -3.44 3.59 8.79
CA PHE A 150 -2.94 2.39 9.48
C PHE A 150 -1.83 1.63 8.72
N LEU A 151 -1.95 1.44 7.40
CA LEU A 151 -0.91 0.80 6.58
C LEU A 151 0.36 1.64 6.52
N LEU A 152 0.20 2.96 6.43
CA LEU A 152 1.31 3.90 6.53
C LEU A 152 1.94 3.82 7.93
N ASN A 153 1.17 3.63 9.01
CA ASN A 153 1.71 3.54 10.37
C ASN A 153 2.59 2.30 10.59
N LEU A 154 2.20 1.15 10.02
CA LEU A 154 2.99 -0.08 10.14
C LEU A 154 4.31 0.08 9.36
N LEU A 155 4.26 0.52 8.10
CA LEU A 155 5.46 0.73 7.27
C LEU A 155 6.34 1.92 7.71
N LEU A 156 5.77 3.05 8.16
CA LEU A 156 6.54 4.20 8.69
C LEU A 156 7.23 3.87 10.02
N LYS A 157 6.56 3.16 10.94
CA LYS A 157 7.22 2.68 12.18
C LYS A 157 8.37 1.70 11.88
N LEU A 158 8.36 1.05 10.72
CA LEU A 158 9.38 0.09 10.31
C LEU A 158 10.54 0.71 9.52
N LEU A 159 10.30 1.81 8.80
CA LEU A 159 11.33 2.53 8.03
C LEU A 159 12.04 3.65 8.82
N ILE A 160 11.42 4.21 9.86
CA ILE A 160 12.00 5.31 10.67
C ILE A 160 12.81 4.80 11.88
N VAL A 161 12.71 3.52 12.24
CA VAL A 161 13.41 2.92 13.41
C VAL A 161 14.77 2.29 13.03
N LYS A 162 15.28 2.54 11.83
CA LYS A 162 16.66 2.21 11.44
C LYS A 162 17.44 3.46 11.06
#